data_AF-A0A9D4NSK5-F1
#
_entry.id   AF-A0A9D4NSK5-F1
#
_cell.length_a   1.000
_cell.length_b   1.000
_cell.length_c   1.000
_cell.angle_alpha   90.00
_cell.angle_beta   90.00
_cell.angle_gamma   90.00
#
_symmetry.space_group_name_H-M   'P 1'
#
loop_
_entity.id
_entity.type
_entity.pdbx_description
1 polymer ?
#
loop_
_entity_poly.entity_id
_entity_poly.type
_entity_poly.pdbx_seq_one_letter_code
_entity_poly.pdbx_strand_id
1 'polypeptide(L)'
;MYNTQTRQPMMDTMTISDHGYMTLPFQVRFENALKEPNILIKCKLLTDLIYESTSTNIKEMQHRYVLLIEDIFSCNPLPYGSINNWRLKSLTKETAPKEFDSIFFLLSIDGPIFKLIRHLMSNDQTMNNRHEFSINHLPLSLRNLDNIVNHHFFMDKMSTSSSSTLSLNAFEFFLFHFACYITKEETTTTTTIVWQTIHLHTIQHYRWEI
;
A
#
# COMPACT_ATOMS: atom_id res chain seq x y z
N MET A 1 35.26 -38.04 14.24
CA MET A 1 34.77 -36.91 15.04
C MET A 1 34.65 -35.71 14.12
N TYR A 2 33.46 -35.46 13.56
CA TYR A 2 33.20 -34.27 12.73
C TYR A 2 32.43 -33.27 13.58
N ASN A 3 33.07 -32.14 13.87
CA ASN A 3 32.47 -31.04 14.62
C ASN A 3 31.63 -30.20 13.64
N THR A 4 30.31 -30.27 13.75
CA THR A 4 29.38 -29.44 12.97
C THR A 4 29.10 -28.18 13.76
N GLN A 5 29.76 -27.09 13.38
CA GLN A 5 29.54 -25.77 13.95
C GLN A 5 28.30 -25.16 13.28
N THR A 6 27.17 -25.26 13.98
CA THR A 6 25.90 -24.61 13.64
C THR A 6 26.11 -23.09 13.67
N ARG A 7 26.23 -22.48 12.49
CA ARG A 7 26.04 -21.03 12.31
C ARG A 7 24.56 -20.72 12.54
N GLN A 8 24.24 -20.17 13.71
CA GLN A 8 22.99 -19.44 13.92
C GLN A 8 23.04 -18.14 13.10
N PRO A 9 22.02 -17.81 12.30
CA PRO A 9 21.86 -16.45 11.83
C PRO A 9 21.37 -15.57 12.99
N MET A 10 22.16 -14.58 13.38
CA MET A 10 21.71 -13.49 14.25
C MET A 10 20.58 -12.76 13.52
N MET A 11 19.34 -13.01 13.93
CA MET A 11 18.23 -12.09 13.69
C MET A 11 18.34 -11.00 14.74
N ASP A 12 19.03 -9.92 14.39
CA ASP A 12 18.90 -8.65 15.10
C ASP A 12 17.44 -8.20 14.93
N THR A 13 16.63 -8.55 15.92
CA THR A 13 15.26 -8.10 16.04
C THR A 13 15.34 -6.63 16.42
N MET A 14 15.18 -5.75 15.43
CA MET A 14 15.15 -4.31 15.62
C MET A 14 13.97 -3.97 16.53
N THR A 15 14.24 -3.82 17.83
CA THR A 15 13.25 -3.41 18.80
C THR A 15 13.12 -1.89 18.72
N ILE A 16 11.88 -1.44 18.59
CA ILE A 16 11.45 -0.05 18.37
C ILE A 16 11.88 0.93 19.50
N SER A 17 12.57 0.42 20.53
CA SER A 17 13.06 1.17 21.68
C SER A 17 14.52 1.62 21.59
N ASP A 18 15.26 1.35 20.52
CA ASP A 18 16.62 1.88 20.39
C ASP A 18 16.58 3.38 20.14
N HIS A 19 17.08 4.17 21.10
CA HIS A 19 17.23 5.62 20.98
C HIS A 19 17.90 6.06 19.67
N GLY A 20 18.74 5.19 19.07
CA GLY A 20 19.34 5.43 17.76
C GLY A 20 18.32 5.47 16.60
N TYR A 21 17.25 4.67 16.63
CA TYR A 21 16.26 4.64 15.54
C TYR A 21 15.52 5.97 15.42
N MET A 22 15.07 6.55 16.53
CA MET A 22 14.37 7.84 16.55
C MET A 22 15.25 9.03 16.13
N THR A 23 16.57 8.89 16.16
CA THR A 23 17.50 9.93 15.68
C THR A 23 17.71 9.91 14.16
N LEU A 24 17.29 8.84 13.48
CA LEU A 24 17.43 8.74 12.03
C LEU A 24 16.45 9.69 11.31
N PRO A 25 16.86 10.26 10.15
CA PRO A 25 15.96 11.04 9.32
C PRO A 25 14.69 10.25 8.96
N PHE A 26 13.54 10.93 8.89
CA PHE A 26 12.25 10.30 8.57
C PHE A 26 12.31 9.45 7.29
N GLN A 27 13.01 9.92 6.24
CA GLN A 27 13.22 9.16 5.01
C GLN A 27 13.82 7.79 5.27
N VAL A 28 14.89 7.73 6.06
CA VAL A 28 15.64 6.50 6.33
C VAL A 28 14.77 5.54 7.14
N ARG A 29 14.05 6.05 8.13
CA ARG A 29 13.09 5.25 8.92
C ARG A 29 12.00 4.67 8.04
N PHE A 30 11.43 5.46 7.15
CA PHE A 30 10.38 5.04 6.22
C PHE A 30 10.88 3.97 5.24
N GLU A 31 12.03 4.18 4.60
CA GLU A 31 12.63 3.19 3.70
C GLU A 31 12.95 1.86 4.42
N ASN A 32 13.45 1.94 5.65
CA ASN A 32 13.71 0.77 6.47
C ASN A 32 12.40 0.04 6.83
N ALA A 33 11.35 0.77 7.16
CA ALA A 33 10.03 0.19 7.42
C ALA A 33 9.47 -0.54 6.19
N LEU A 34 9.65 0.01 4.98
CA LEU A 34 9.24 -0.68 3.75
C LEU A 34 10.03 -1.98 3.49
N LYS A 35 11.32 -2.00 3.84
CA LYS A 35 12.20 -3.16 3.68
C LYS A 35 12.07 -4.22 4.79
N GLU A 36 11.31 -3.92 5.85
CA GLU A 36 11.16 -4.82 6.99
C GLU A 36 10.51 -6.15 6.59
N PRO A 37 11.19 -7.30 6.76
CA PRO A 37 10.65 -8.60 6.37
C PRO A 37 9.52 -9.07 7.29
N ASN A 38 9.52 -8.69 8.57
CA ASN A 38 8.47 -9.08 9.51
C ASN A 38 7.25 -8.15 9.35
N ILE A 39 6.15 -8.69 8.84
CA ILE A 39 4.95 -7.92 8.55
C ILE A 39 4.33 -7.22 9.78
N LEU A 40 4.46 -7.80 10.98
CA LEU A 40 3.96 -7.20 12.21
C LEU A 40 4.78 -5.96 12.58
N ILE A 41 6.11 -6.06 12.47
CA ILE A 41 7.02 -4.95 12.71
C ILE A 41 6.82 -3.88 11.64
N LYS A 42 6.71 -4.28 10.37
CA LYS A 42 6.41 -3.39 9.24
C LYS A 42 5.13 -2.60 9.46
N CYS A 43 4.01 -3.26 9.79
CA CYS A 43 2.74 -2.59 10.06
C CYS A 43 2.85 -1.60 11.23
N LYS A 44 3.56 -1.97 12.30
CA LYS A 44 3.76 -1.10 13.46
C LYS A 44 4.60 0.13 13.10
N LEU A 45 5.77 -0.06 12.48
CA LEU A 45 6.65 1.04 12.06
C LEU A 45 5.93 2.02 11.12
N LEU A 46 5.19 1.50 10.15
CA LEU A 46 4.42 2.33 9.22
C LEU A 46 3.30 3.09 9.95
N THR A 47 2.61 2.45 10.90
CA THR A 47 1.59 3.10 11.73
C THR A 47 2.19 4.26 12.53
N ASP A 48 3.32 4.02 13.20
CA ASP A 48 4.00 5.01 14.03
C ASP A 48 4.45 6.21 13.17
N LEU A 49 5.05 5.96 12.00
CA LEU A 49 5.47 7.01 11.06
C LEU A 49 4.29 7.81 10.47
N ILE A 50 3.15 7.15 10.21
CA ILE A 50 1.92 7.82 9.80
C ILE A 50 1.41 8.75 10.91
N TYR A 51 1.35 8.28 12.14
CA TYR A 51 0.89 9.11 13.26
C TYR A 51 1.85 10.25 13.60
N GLU A 52 3.16 10.02 13.53
CA GLU A 52 4.18 11.05 13.68
C GLU A 52 4.01 12.15 12.62
N SER A 53 3.92 11.77 11.33
CA SER A 53 3.82 12.72 10.23
C SER A 53 2.52 13.50 10.22
N THR A 54 1.39 12.87 10.54
CA THR A 54 0.09 13.56 10.64
C THR A 54 0.04 14.55 11.80
N SER A 55 0.85 14.36 12.85
CA SER A 55 0.90 15.25 14.02
C SER A 55 1.95 16.36 13.90
N THR A 56 3.04 16.15 13.15
CA THR A 56 4.20 17.05 13.12
C THR A 56 4.40 17.72 11.75
N ASN A 57 4.65 16.93 10.71
CA ASN A 57 4.95 17.42 9.37
C ASN A 57 4.44 16.46 8.28
N ILE A 58 3.23 16.75 7.80
CA ILE A 58 2.56 15.94 6.77
C ILE A 58 3.28 15.96 5.42
N LYS A 59 4.16 16.95 5.14
CA LYS A 59 4.87 17.08 3.86
C LYS A 59 5.86 15.95 3.62
N GLU A 60 6.44 15.40 4.68
CA GLU A 60 7.31 14.23 4.55
C GLU A 60 6.52 13.01 4.08
N MET A 61 5.32 12.80 4.62
CA MET A 61 4.49 11.68 4.22
C MET A 61 3.86 11.86 2.82
N GLN A 62 3.57 13.09 2.38
CA GLN A 62 3.01 13.36 1.04
C GLN A 62 3.82 12.74 -0.10
N HIS A 63 5.14 12.95 -0.09
CA HIS A 63 6.02 12.43 -1.14
C HIS A 63 6.19 10.91 -1.09
N ARG A 64 5.90 10.31 0.07
CA ARG A 64 6.09 8.89 0.37
C ARG A 64 4.81 8.09 0.26
N TYR A 65 3.66 8.76 0.24
CA TYR A 65 2.35 8.14 0.09
C TYR A 65 2.28 7.26 -1.16
N VAL A 66 2.77 7.75 -2.29
CA VAL A 66 2.84 6.98 -3.55
C VAL A 66 3.62 5.68 -3.33
N LEU A 67 4.82 5.77 -2.76
CA LEU A 67 5.68 4.60 -2.47
C LEU A 67 5.00 3.61 -1.52
N LEU A 68 4.28 4.08 -0.51
CA LEU A 68 3.54 3.23 0.42
C LEU A 68 2.45 2.43 -0.30
N ILE A 69 1.63 3.10 -1.09
CA ILE A 69 0.51 2.45 -1.80
C ILE A 69 1.02 1.48 -2.86
N GLU A 70 2.09 1.84 -3.58
CA GLU A 70 2.74 0.96 -4.55
C GLU A 70 3.42 -0.25 -3.89
N ASP A 71 3.99 -0.11 -2.70
CA ASP A 71 4.57 -1.23 -1.93
C ASP A 71 3.47 -2.21 -1.48
N ILE A 72 2.32 -1.71 -1.05
CA ILE A 72 1.19 -2.54 -0.60
C ILE A 72 0.53 -3.27 -1.78
N PHE A 73 0.18 -2.54 -2.85
CA PHE A 73 -0.67 -3.03 -3.95
C PHE A 73 0.06 -3.30 -5.26
N SER A 74 1.40 -3.35 -5.24
CA SER A 74 2.31 -3.40 -6.39
C SER A 74 1.66 -3.84 -7.70
N CYS A 75 1.26 -2.87 -8.53
CA CYS A 75 0.68 -3.12 -9.86
C CYS A 75 1.75 -3.56 -10.87
N ASN A 76 3.02 -3.21 -10.61
CA ASN A 76 4.19 -3.67 -11.35
C ASN A 76 4.89 -4.83 -10.61
N PRO A 77 5.47 -5.82 -11.33
CA PRO A 77 6.44 -6.70 -10.72
C PRO A 77 7.60 -5.83 -10.22
N LEU A 78 7.85 -5.87 -8.91
CA LEU A 78 8.97 -5.15 -8.31
C LEU A 78 10.27 -5.58 -9.03
N PRO A 79 11.18 -4.64 -9.35
CA PRO A 79 12.45 -4.99 -9.96
C PRO A 79 13.23 -5.91 -9.00
N TYR A 80 13.76 -7.01 -9.58
CA TYR A 80 14.71 -7.96 -9.02
C TYR A 80 14.93 -7.92 -7.50
N GLY A 81 14.27 -8.83 -6.78
CA GLY A 81 14.65 -9.22 -5.42
C GLY A 81 13.83 -8.63 -4.27
N SER A 82 12.95 -7.64 -4.53
CA SER A 82 11.99 -7.20 -3.50
C SER A 82 10.77 -8.11 -3.51
N ILE A 83 10.72 -9.03 -2.54
CA ILE A 83 9.53 -9.86 -2.32
C ILE A 83 8.49 -8.97 -1.64
N ASN A 84 7.38 -8.69 -2.33
CA ASN A 84 6.21 -8.07 -1.70
C ASN A 84 5.68 -9.06 -0.64
N ASN A 85 6.06 -8.84 0.62
CA ASN A 85 5.74 -9.71 1.75
C ASN A 85 4.32 -9.50 2.31
N TRP A 86 3.51 -8.63 1.70
CA TRP A 86 2.17 -8.32 2.21
C TRP A 86 1.19 -9.49 2.09
N ARG A 87 1.42 -10.42 1.14
CA ARG A 87 0.66 -11.68 0.98
C ARG A 87 -0.88 -11.50 0.98
N LEU A 88 -1.40 -10.34 0.56
CA LEU A 88 -2.82 -9.98 0.77
C LEU A 88 -3.82 -10.96 0.13
N LYS A 89 -3.44 -11.67 -0.94
CA LYS A 89 -4.27 -12.70 -1.59
C LYS A 89 -4.25 -14.07 -0.90
N SER A 90 -3.19 -14.41 -0.18
CA SER A 90 -3.00 -15.75 0.42
C SER A 90 -3.10 -15.76 1.95
N LEU A 91 -3.02 -14.59 2.60
CA LEU A 91 -3.13 -14.46 4.04
C LEU A 91 -4.58 -14.60 4.50
N THR A 92 -4.83 -15.54 5.41
CA THR A 92 -6.15 -15.74 6.02
C THR A 92 -6.04 -15.65 7.54
N LYS A 93 -7.17 -15.34 8.19
CA LYS A 93 -7.24 -15.31 9.66
C LYS A 93 -6.90 -16.66 10.31
N GLU A 94 -7.18 -17.75 9.62
CA GLU A 94 -6.88 -19.12 10.08
C GLU A 94 -5.39 -19.44 10.02
N THR A 95 -4.70 -18.97 8.98
CA THR A 95 -3.27 -19.30 8.75
C THR A 95 -2.32 -18.42 9.56
N ALA A 96 -2.64 -17.14 9.72
CA ALA A 96 -1.81 -16.19 10.46
C ALA A 96 -2.66 -15.05 11.04
N PRO A 97 -3.39 -15.29 12.15
CA PRO A 97 -4.37 -14.33 12.69
C PRO A 97 -3.75 -12.98 13.06
N LYS A 98 -2.56 -12.98 13.66
CA LYS A 98 -1.88 -11.74 14.07
C LYS A 98 -1.47 -10.88 12.89
N GLU A 99 -0.97 -11.49 11.83
CA GLU A 99 -0.56 -10.79 10.61
C GLU A 99 -1.80 -10.23 9.91
N PHE A 100 -2.84 -11.05 9.80
CA PHE A 100 -4.12 -10.67 9.23
C PHE A 100 -4.69 -9.44 9.96
N ASP A 101 -4.82 -9.50 11.29
CA ASP A 101 -5.38 -8.41 12.08
C ASP A 101 -4.54 -7.13 11.98
N SER A 102 -3.21 -7.25 11.89
CA SER A 102 -2.30 -6.09 11.77
C SER A 102 -2.45 -5.37 10.42
N ILE A 103 -2.47 -6.14 9.31
CA ILE A 103 -2.68 -5.58 7.98
C ILE A 103 -4.11 -5.04 7.84
N PHE A 104 -5.09 -5.76 8.38
CA PHE A 104 -6.49 -5.33 8.36
C PHE A 104 -6.66 -4.01 9.11
N PHE A 105 -6.08 -3.88 10.30
CA PHE A 105 -6.08 -2.62 11.04
C PHE A 105 -5.42 -1.50 10.23
N LEU A 106 -4.25 -1.76 9.62
CA LEU A 106 -3.52 -0.78 8.83
C LEU A 106 -4.37 -0.20 7.68
N LEU A 107 -5.11 -1.06 6.99
CA LEU A 107 -5.91 -0.76 5.80
C LEU A 107 -7.39 -0.45 6.09
N SER A 108 -7.86 -0.62 7.32
CA SER A 108 -9.25 -0.35 7.69
C SER A 108 -9.61 1.13 7.49
N ILE A 109 -10.90 1.44 7.38
CA ILE A 109 -11.38 2.82 7.17
C ILE A 109 -11.00 3.77 8.32
N ASP A 110 -10.86 3.23 9.53
CA ASP A 110 -10.37 3.94 10.71
C ASP A 110 -8.88 3.71 10.99
N GLY A 111 -8.26 2.98 10.07
CA GLY A 111 -6.86 2.63 10.09
C GLY A 111 -5.94 3.82 9.81
N PRO A 112 -4.64 3.64 10.10
CA PRO A 112 -3.60 4.62 9.80
C PRO A 112 -3.63 5.12 8.36
N ILE A 113 -3.80 4.25 7.36
CA ILE A 113 -3.77 4.67 5.95
C ILE A 113 -4.96 5.58 5.61
N PHE A 114 -6.17 5.25 6.06
CA PHE A 114 -7.33 6.11 5.80
C PHE A 114 -7.27 7.42 6.59
N LYS A 115 -6.73 7.40 7.81
CA LYS A 115 -6.42 8.63 8.54
C LYS A 115 -5.43 9.50 7.76
N LEU A 116 -4.38 8.92 7.19
CA LEU A 116 -3.45 9.64 6.32
C LEU A 116 -4.15 10.23 5.09
N ILE A 117 -4.94 9.43 4.37
CA ILE A 117 -5.71 9.90 3.21
C ILE A 117 -6.60 11.09 3.59
N ARG A 118 -7.35 11.00 4.69
CA ARG A 118 -8.18 12.10 5.20
C ARG A 118 -7.36 13.37 5.46
N HIS A 119 -6.17 13.27 6.05
CA HIS A 119 -5.29 14.41 6.27
C HIS A 119 -4.75 15.00 4.96
N LEU A 120 -4.37 14.15 4.00
CA LEU A 120 -3.87 14.57 2.69
C LEU A 120 -4.96 15.26 1.85
N MET A 121 -6.23 14.92 2.06
CA MET A 121 -7.36 15.55 1.37
C MET A 121 -7.85 16.82 2.04
N SER A 122 -7.76 16.92 3.37
CA SER A 122 -8.36 18.03 4.14
C SER A 122 -7.45 19.26 4.27
N ASN A 123 -6.17 19.15 3.89
CA ASN A 123 -5.20 20.23 4.10
C ASN A 123 -5.05 21.06 2.82
N ASP A 124 -5.41 22.35 2.87
CA ASP A 124 -5.37 23.27 1.72
C ASP A 124 -3.99 23.35 1.05
N GLN A 125 -2.90 23.15 1.82
CA GLN A 125 -1.54 23.13 1.27
C GLN A 125 -1.24 21.90 0.39
N THR A 126 -2.08 20.88 0.48
CA THR A 126 -1.88 19.53 -0.10
C THR A 126 -3.00 19.16 -1.05
N MET A 127 -4.04 20.00 -1.14
CA MET A 127 -5.19 19.82 -2.01
C MET A 127 -4.82 19.77 -3.50
N ASN A 128 -3.64 20.31 -3.85
CA ASN A 128 -3.05 20.23 -5.19
C ASN A 128 -2.09 19.04 -5.39
N ASN A 129 -1.89 18.19 -4.38
CA ASN A 129 -1.08 16.96 -4.50
C ASN A 129 -1.90 15.91 -5.23
N ARG A 130 -2.02 16.07 -6.54
CA ARG A 130 -2.51 15.02 -7.40
C ARG A 130 -1.38 14.03 -7.67
N HIS A 131 -1.70 12.75 -7.54
CA HIS A 131 -0.79 11.64 -7.77
C HIS A 131 -1.01 11.10 -9.18
N GLU A 132 0.09 10.92 -9.92
CA GLU A 132 0.03 10.39 -11.27
C GLU A 132 -0.11 8.87 -11.24
N PHE A 133 -1.17 8.35 -11.87
CA PHE A 133 -1.43 6.94 -12.03
C PHE A 133 -1.37 6.56 -13.51
N SER A 134 -0.62 5.52 -13.86
CA SER A 134 -0.49 5.12 -15.27
C SER A 134 -1.73 4.38 -15.76
N ILE A 135 -2.28 4.82 -16.90
CA ILE A 135 -3.40 4.13 -17.58
C ILE A 135 -3.01 2.68 -17.96
N ASN A 136 -1.72 2.41 -18.12
CA ASN A 136 -1.20 1.06 -18.39
C ASN A 136 -1.46 0.06 -17.26
N HIS A 137 -1.83 0.51 -16.05
CA HIS A 137 -2.20 -0.39 -14.96
C HIS A 137 -3.67 -0.81 -15.00
N LEU A 138 -4.50 -0.12 -15.79
CA LEU A 138 -5.91 -0.49 -15.95
C LEU A 138 -6.06 -1.79 -16.75
N PRO A 139 -7.16 -2.54 -16.56
CA PRO A 139 -7.54 -3.66 -17.41
C PRO A 139 -7.58 -3.28 -18.90
N LEU A 140 -7.25 -4.22 -19.79
CA LEU A 140 -7.19 -3.99 -21.24
C LEU A 140 -8.48 -3.42 -21.82
N SER A 141 -9.65 -3.81 -21.29
CA SER A 141 -10.96 -3.28 -21.65
C SER A 141 -11.11 -1.77 -21.40
N LEU A 142 -10.41 -1.26 -20.38
CA LEU A 142 -10.36 0.15 -20.00
C LEU A 142 -9.18 0.89 -20.63
N ARG A 143 -8.15 0.21 -21.17
CA ARG A 143 -7.00 0.87 -21.82
C ARG A 143 -7.31 1.44 -23.20
N ASN A 144 -8.43 1.08 -23.80
CA ASN A 144 -8.77 1.59 -25.12
C ASN A 144 -9.05 3.08 -24.99
N LEU A 145 -8.14 3.92 -25.51
CA LEU A 145 -8.12 5.37 -25.28
C LEU A 145 -9.46 6.02 -25.68
N ASP A 146 -10.10 5.48 -26.73
CA ASP A 146 -11.44 5.92 -27.18
C ASP A 146 -12.52 5.68 -26.10
N ASN A 147 -12.42 4.64 -25.29
CA ASN A 147 -13.33 4.40 -24.17
C ASN A 147 -13.04 5.33 -22.97
N ILE A 148 -11.78 5.72 -22.77
CA ILE A 148 -11.36 6.61 -21.68
C ILE A 148 -11.73 8.07 -21.99
N VAL A 149 -11.43 8.53 -23.20
CA VAL A 149 -11.68 9.91 -23.64
C VAL A 149 -13.17 10.20 -23.76
N ASN A 150 -14.00 9.19 -24.07
CA ASN A 150 -15.46 9.35 -24.11
C ASN A 150 -16.14 9.23 -22.74
N HIS A 151 -15.41 8.85 -21.68
CA HIS A 151 -15.98 8.67 -20.36
C HIS A 151 -15.65 9.88 -19.49
N HIS A 152 -16.66 10.73 -19.26
CA HIS A 152 -16.55 12.03 -18.56
C HIS A 152 -15.71 12.00 -17.27
N PHE A 153 -15.74 10.89 -16.51
CA PHE A 153 -14.92 10.70 -15.31
C PHE A 153 -13.41 10.82 -15.57
N PHE A 154 -12.89 10.29 -16.68
CA PHE A 154 -11.45 10.28 -16.96
C PHE A 154 -10.97 11.58 -17.62
N MET A 155 -11.85 12.29 -18.35
CA MET A 155 -11.50 13.56 -18.99
C MET A 155 -11.05 14.62 -17.97
N ASP A 156 -11.74 14.73 -16.84
CA ASP A 156 -11.41 15.72 -15.79
C ASP A 156 -10.13 15.35 -15.01
N LYS A 157 -9.69 14.09 -15.14
CA LYS A 157 -8.56 13.52 -14.41
C LYS A 157 -7.35 13.28 -15.29
N MET A 158 -7.45 13.40 -16.61
CA MET A 158 -6.28 13.27 -17.47
C MET A 158 -5.30 14.40 -17.19
N SER A 159 -4.03 14.04 -16.97
CA SER A 159 -2.98 15.04 -16.83
C SER A 159 -2.84 15.79 -18.14
N THR A 160 -2.91 17.12 -18.11
CA THR A 160 -2.69 17.98 -19.30
C THR A 160 -1.31 17.76 -19.92
N SER A 161 -0.39 17.19 -19.15
CA SER A 161 1.01 16.96 -19.53
C SER A 161 1.25 15.60 -20.20
N SER A 162 0.36 14.61 -20.00
CA SER A 162 0.51 13.27 -20.59
C SER A 162 -0.83 12.54 -20.74
N SER A 163 -1.13 12.12 -21.98
CA SER A 163 -2.36 11.37 -22.32
C SER A 163 -2.39 9.93 -21.79
N SER A 164 -1.34 9.51 -21.08
CA SER A 164 -1.16 8.15 -20.54
C SER A 164 -1.20 8.08 -19.02
N THR A 165 -1.49 9.19 -18.33
CA THR A 165 -1.59 9.25 -16.86
C THR A 165 -2.85 9.95 -16.38
N LEU A 166 -3.36 9.48 -15.24
CA LEU A 166 -4.45 10.08 -14.50
C LEU A 166 -3.90 10.82 -13.28
N SER A 167 -4.39 12.03 -13.06
CA SER A 167 -4.08 12.91 -11.95
C SER A 167 -5.15 12.72 -10.88
N LEU A 168 -4.85 11.90 -9.88
CA LEU A 168 -5.81 11.43 -8.88
C LEU A 168 -5.57 12.08 -7.51
N ASN A 169 -6.62 12.31 -6.72
CA ASN A 169 -6.42 12.66 -5.30
C ASN A 169 -5.93 11.43 -4.51
N ALA A 170 -5.53 11.61 -3.25
CA ALA A 170 -4.99 10.54 -2.43
C ALA A 170 -5.93 9.32 -2.31
N PHE A 171 -7.22 9.56 -2.07
CA PHE A 171 -8.22 8.48 -1.94
C PHE A 171 -8.42 7.72 -3.26
N GLU A 172 -8.52 8.45 -4.37
CA GLU A 172 -8.67 7.88 -5.70
C GLU A 172 -7.46 7.06 -6.10
N PHE A 173 -6.25 7.55 -5.80
CA PHE A 173 -5.01 6.84 -6.03
C PHE A 173 -4.97 5.51 -5.27
N PHE A 174 -5.38 5.51 -3.98
CA PHE A 174 -5.53 4.28 -3.20
C PHE A 174 -6.51 3.31 -3.85
N LEU A 175 -7.71 3.79 -4.18
CA LEU A 175 -8.76 2.95 -4.75
C LEU A 175 -8.36 2.35 -6.09
N PHE A 176 -7.71 3.11 -6.96
CA PHE A 176 -7.25 2.62 -8.26
C PHE A 176 -6.21 1.50 -8.11
N HIS A 177 -5.22 1.69 -7.23
CA HIS A 177 -4.23 0.65 -6.93
C HIS A 177 -4.87 -0.59 -6.28
N PHE A 178 -5.78 -0.39 -5.32
CA PHE A 178 -6.52 -1.49 -4.69
C PHE A 178 -7.37 -2.26 -5.71
N ALA A 179 -8.11 -1.56 -6.57
CA ALA A 179 -8.91 -2.15 -7.62
C ALA A 179 -8.04 -2.96 -8.60
N CYS A 180 -6.94 -2.38 -9.08
CA CYS A 180 -6.00 -3.09 -9.94
C CYS A 180 -5.42 -4.34 -9.26
N TYR A 181 -5.12 -4.26 -7.96
CA TYR A 181 -4.60 -5.40 -7.20
C TYR A 181 -5.59 -6.57 -7.13
N ILE A 182 -6.88 -6.29 -6.88
CA ILE A 182 -7.92 -7.32 -6.80
C ILE A 182 -8.30 -7.86 -8.19
N THR A 183 -8.31 -7.03 -9.24
CA THR A 183 -8.72 -7.45 -10.60
C THR A 183 -7.61 -8.14 -11.39
N LYS A 184 -6.36 -8.09 -10.92
CA LYS A 184 -5.25 -8.83 -11.54
C LYS A 184 -5.47 -10.32 -11.27
N GLU A 185 -6.36 -10.94 -12.03
CA GLU A 185 -6.63 -12.38 -12.02
C GLU A 185 -5.35 -13.15 -12.34
N GLU A 186 -5.06 -14.15 -11.53
CA GLU A 186 -4.07 -15.17 -11.85
C GLU A 186 -4.63 -16.03 -12.98
N THR A 187 -3.91 -16.13 -14.09
CA THR A 187 -4.23 -17.00 -15.23
C THR A 187 -4.12 -18.51 -14.92
N THR A 188 -4.33 -18.93 -13.67
CA THR A 188 -4.21 -20.32 -13.23
C THR A 188 -5.48 -20.79 -12.53
N THR A 189 -6.32 -21.47 -13.31
CA THR A 189 -7.07 -22.69 -12.97
C THR A 189 -7.68 -22.80 -11.58
N THR A 190 -9.02 -22.80 -11.53
CA THR A 190 -9.85 -23.57 -10.58
C THR A 190 -9.32 -23.61 -9.15
N THR A 191 -9.57 -22.56 -8.37
CA THR A 191 -9.63 -22.70 -6.91
C THR A 191 -10.75 -21.81 -6.41
N THR A 192 -11.68 -22.46 -5.72
CA THR A 192 -12.77 -21.92 -4.92
C THR A 192 -12.44 -20.53 -4.39
N ILE A 193 -13.25 -19.53 -4.78
CA ILE A 193 -13.20 -18.19 -4.20
C ILE A 193 -13.29 -18.35 -2.68
N VAL A 194 -12.15 -18.17 -1.99
CA VAL A 194 -12.12 -18.20 -0.53
C VAL A 194 -12.70 -16.88 -0.06
N TRP A 195 -13.97 -16.91 0.35
CA TRP A 195 -14.77 -15.79 0.87
C TRP A 195 -14.21 -15.13 2.16
N GLN A 196 -12.94 -15.36 2.49
CA GLN A 196 -12.28 -14.91 3.73
C GLN A 196 -10.96 -14.13 3.47
N THR A 197 -10.70 -13.74 2.23
CA THR A 197 -9.49 -12.98 1.90
C THR A 197 -9.68 -11.50 2.25
N ILE A 198 -8.60 -10.84 2.69
CA ILE A 198 -8.64 -9.49 3.26
C ILE A 198 -9.32 -8.48 2.31
N HIS A 199 -9.12 -8.63 1.00
CA HIS A 199 -9.72 -7.76 0.01
C HIS A 199 -11.25 -7.81 -0.02
N LEU A 200 -11.89 -8.97 0.20
CA LEU A 200 -13.35 -9.10 0.24
C LEU A 200 -13.94 -8.46 1.50
N HIS A 201 -13.24 -8.58 2.64
CA HIS A 201 -13.63 -7.88 3.86
C HIS A 201 -13.49 -6.37 3.74
N THR A 202 -12.41 -5.89 3.12
CA THR A 202 -12.20 -4.47 2.86
C THR A 202 -13.28 -3.91 1.92
N ILE A 203 -13.67 -4.67 0.87
CA ILE A 203 -14.78 -4.30 -0.03
C ILE A 203 -16.12 -4.24 0.72
N GLN A 204 -16.43 -5.24 1.56
CA GLN A 204 -17.65 -5.22 2.37
C GLN A 204 -17.67 -4.03 3.34
N HIS A 205 -16.52 -3.66 3.91
CA HIS A 205 -16.41 -2.50 4.79
C HIS A 205 -16.66 -1.18 4.06
N TYR A 206 -16.18 -1.03 2.82
CA TYR A 206 -16.43 0.19 2.03
C TYR A 206 -17.86 0.28 1.48
N ARG A 207 -18.57 -0.86 1.37
CA ARG A 207 -19.93 -0.89 0.80
C ARG A 207 -20.99 -0.22 1.69
N TRP A 208 -20.75 -0.06 2.98
CA TRP A 208 -21.74 0.46 3.93
C TRP A 208 -21.55 1.94 4.31
N GLU A 209 -20.51 2.60 3.81
CA GLU A 209 -20.21 4.01 4.14
C GLU A 209 -20.04 4.92 2.91
N ILE A 210 -20.30 4.41 1.70
CA ILE A 210 -20.51 5.19 0.46
C ILE A 210 -22.02 5.24 0.19
#